data_AF-A0A6B1HLM3-F1
#
_entry.id   AF-A0A6B1HLM3-F1
#
_cell.length_a   1.000
_cell.length_b   1.000
_cell.length_c   1.000
_cell.angle_alpha   90.00
_cell.angle_beta   90.00
_cell.angle_gamma   90.00
#
_symmetry.space_group_name_H-M   'P 1'
#
loop_
_entity.id
_entity.type
_entity.pdbx_description
1 polymer ?
#
loop_
_entity_poly.entity_id
_entity_poly.type
_entity_poly.pdbx_seq_one_letter_code
_entity_poly.pdbx_strand_id
1 'polypeptide(L)'
;MAEATGLLAQAYLASAGVLSGFDPAEHQVVLAHRKSDGQVDELLTIGVFSPESLGKATPLSTAGTPFCTLVRVEELNEETLRVLNQIGTFAFQIAVGPRVSGLFVMSVDLNDDHYSPLADEVYGWSGFVMHELFHHYQDGAWAQSAALDQNFESYAYGADNLELAALEDRALRAAASAPDAKSRLEAVRHFSAVRLMRAQLIPAILHDEHQERVEGTARYLERQLDLGFAEDGSHLLRRELERVLADARLYGADRGVRAYYAFSRHYETGAAIIRLLRLFGVSNFASQIEAGKSPARVLAEYLGITQVDVERLVGEARAIYDPDGELPALAVRLAATAGKEDWVGP
;
A
#
# COMPACT_ATOMS: atom_id res chain seq x y z
N MET A 1 -21.38 4.47 12.85
CA MET A 1 -21.36 5.74 12.07
C MET A 1 -20.65 6.89 12.79
N ALA A 2 -21.09 7.37 13.96
CA ALA A 2 -20.35 8.45 14.66
C ALA A 2 -18.89 8.07 14.98
N GLU A 3 -18.66 6.81 15.35
CA GLU A 3 -17.32 6.24 15.52
C GLU A 3 -16.50 6.23 14.21
N ALA A 4 -17.11 5.75 13.12
CA ALA A 4 -16.53 5.80 11.78
C ALA A 4 -16.10 7.23 11.38
N THR A 5 -16.93 8.25 11.65
CA THR A 5 -16.56 9.64 11.35
C THR A 5 -15.35 10.13 12.16
N GLY A 6 -15.19 9.65 13.40
CA GLY A 6 -14.03 9.97 14.23
C GLY A 6 -12.75 9.31 13.72
N LEU A 7 -12.81 8.02 13.34
CA LEU A 7 -11.68 7.29 12.76
C LEU A 7 -11.21 7.92 11.45
N LEU A 8 -12.13 8.31 10.57
CA LEU A 8 -11.80 8.97 9.31
C LEU A 8 -11.14 10.36 9.53
N ALA A 9 -11.59 11.11 10.54
CA ALA A 9 -10.96 12.38 10.90
C ALA A 9 -9.52 12.18 11.38
N GLN A 10 -9.29 11.15 12.19
CA GLN A 10 -7.94 10.78 12.64
C GLN A 10 -7.07 10.32 11.46
N ALA A 11 -7.63 9.52 10.54
CA ALA A 11 -6.96 9.08 9.31
C ALA A 11 -6.48 10.24 8.47
N TYR A 12 -7.35 11.22 8.31
CA TYR A 12 -6.98 12.44 7.64
C TYR A 12 -5.85 13.16 8.37
N LEU A 13 -6.00 13.45 9.67
CA LEU A 13 -5.01 14.23 10.40
C LEU A 13 -3.62 13.56 10.42
N ALA A 14 -3.60 12.23 10.45
CA ALA A 14 -2.38 11.44 10.38
C ALA A 14 -1.73 11.47 8.98
N SER A 15 -2.54 11.58 7.91
CA SER A 15 -2.09 11.54 6.51
C SER A 15 -1.80 12.93 5.94
N ALA A 16 -2.47 13.97 6.44
CA ALA A 16 -2.36 15.33 5.96
C ALA A 16 -0.94 15.87 6.17
N GLY A 17 -0.35 16.41 5.11
CA GLY A 17 1.00 16.98 5.14
C GLY A 17 2.13 15.96 5.27
N VAL A 18 1.83 14.66 5.22
CA VAL A 18 2.85 13.60 5.15
C VAL A 18 3.61 13.66 3.84
N LEU A 19 2.89 13.97 2.75
CA LEU A 19 3.45 14.29 1.44
C LEU A 19 3.01 15.70 1.06
N SER A 20 3.93 16.47 0.51
CA SER A 20 3.69 17.86 0.17
C SER A 20 2.66 17.94 -0.96
N GLY A 21 1.54 18.63 -0.72
CA GLY A 21 0.51 18.84 -1.75
C GLY A 21 -0.56 17.74 -1.83
N PHE A 22 -0.48 16.68 -1.02
CA PHE A 22 -1.61 15.78 -0.83
C PHE A 22 -2.53 16.33 0.27
N ASP A 23 -3.75 16.72 -0.11
CA ASP A 23 -4.83 17.04 0.81
C ASP A 23 -6.03 16.10 0.54
N PRO A 24 -6.27 15.09 1.40
CA PRO A 24 -7.38 14.17 1.19
C PRO A 24 -8.76 14.84 1.16
N ALA A 25 -8.90 16.09 1.64
CA ALA A 25 -10.16 16.83 1.59
C ALA A 25 -10.52 17.35 0.18
N GLU A 26 -9.55 17.38 -0.75
CA GLU A 26 -9.77 17.79 -2.15
C GLU A 26 -10.35 16.67 -3.03
N HIS A 27 -10.48 15.46 -2.49
CA HIS A 27 -10.84 14.27 -3.25
C HIS A 27 -12.17 13.67 -2.78
N GLN A 28 -12.93 13.11 -3.73
CA GLN A 28 -14.28 12.59 -3.49
C GLN A 28 -14.30 11.08 -3.36
N VAL A 29 -15.03 10.58 -2.36
CA VAL A 29 -15.20 9.15 -2.11
C VAL A 29 -16.66 8.81 -1.92
N VAL A 30 -17.06 7.68 -2.48
CA VAL A 30 -18.32 7.01 -2.18
C VAL A 30 -18.01 5.61 -1.66
N LEU A 31 -18.54 5.31 -0.47
CA LEU A 31 -18.49 3.98 0.11
C LEU A 31 -19.87 3.38 0.00
N ALA A 32 -20.00 2.38 -0.86
CA ALA A 32 -21.22 1.62 -1.07
C ALA A 32 -21.27 0.44 -0.10
N HIS A 33 -22.29 0.44 0.74
CA HIS A 33 -22.55 -0.65 1.67
C HIS A 33 -23.33 -1.75 0.95
N ARG A 34 -22.79 -2.97 0.85
CA ARG A 34 -23.51 -4.14 0.35
C ARG A 34 -24.04 -4.98 1.51
N LYS A 35 -25.31 -5.34 1.39
CA LYS A 35 -25.93 -6.37 2.23
C LYS A 35 -25.41 -7.76 1.84
N SER A 36 -25.72 -8.74 2.68
CA SER A 36 -25.41 -10.16 2.44
C SER A 36 -26.06 -10.77 1.18
N ASP A 37 -27.07 -10.11 0.61
CA ASP A 37 -27.67 -10.48 -0.69
C ASP A 37 -26.92 -9.87 -1.89
N GLY A 38 -25.81 -9.17 -1.64
CA GLY A 38 -24.97 -8.49 -2.62
C GLY A 38 -25.51 -7.14 -3.09
N GLN A 39 -26.72 -6.73 -2.68
CA GLN A 39 -27.31 -5.46 -3.09
C GLN A 39 -26.77 -4.29 -2.25
N VAL A 40 -26.51 -3.17 -2.90
CA VAL A 40 -26.21 -1.91 -2.22
C VAL A 40 -27.49 -1.31 -1.65
N ASP A 41 -27.47 -0.84 -0.39
CA ASP A 41 -28.62 -0.20 0.26
C ASP A 41 -28.34 1.21 0.80
N GLU A 42 -27.08 1.50 1.17
CA GLU A 42 -26.67 2.83 1.63
C GLU A 42 -25.28 3.23 1.14
N LEU A 43 -25.04 4.53 1.14
CA LEU A 43 -23.74 5.13 0.84
C LEU A 43 -23.24 5.98 2.00
N LEU A 44 -21.92 5.99 2.21
CA LEU A 44 -21.23 7.09 2.89
C LEU A 44 -20.44 7.87 1.84
N THR A 45 -20.72 9.17 1.73
CA THR A 45 -20.06 10.05 0.76
C THR A 45 -19.20 11.08 1.47
N ILE A 46 -17.99 11.32 0.94
CA ILE A 46 -16.99 12.26 1.46
C ILE A 46 -16.63 13.22 0.31
N GLY A 47 -16.75 14.52 0.54
CA GLY A 47 -16.39 15.56 -0.45
C GLY A 47 -17.29 15.63 -1.69
N VAL A 48 -18.33 14.79 -1.80
CA VAL A 48 -19.23 14.75 -2.96
C VAL A 48 -20.08 16.01 -3.05
N PHE A 49 -20.10 16.63 -4.24
CA PHE A 49 -20.98 17.74 -4.55
C PHE A 49 -22.36 17.21 -4.96
N SER A 50 -23.42 17.63 -4.26
CA SER A 50 -24.83 17.21 -4.48
C SER A 50 -25.16 15.75 -4.12
N PRO A 51 -24.84 15.25 -2.91
CA PRO A 51 -25.14 13.86 -2.52
C PRO A 51 -26.64 13.50 -2.58
N GLU A 52 -27.54 14.49 -2.52
CA GLU A 52 -28.97 14.32 -2.73
C GLU A 52 -29.35 13.82 -4.14
N SER A 53 -28.45 13.92 -5.13
CA SER A 53 -28.69 13.33 -6.45
C SER A 53 -28.52 11.81 -6.48
N LEU A 54 -28.02 11.20 -5.40
CA LEU A 54 -27.79 9.76 -5.27
C LEU A 54 -28.96 9.04 -4.56
N GLY A 55 -29.72 9.77 -3.75
CA GLY A 55 -30.81 9.25 -2.92
C GLY A 55 -31.18 10.24 -1.81
N LYS A 56 -31.80 9.73 -0.74
CA LYS A 56 -32.12 10.52 0.45
C LYS A 56 -30.87 10.77 1.28
N ALA A 57 -30.34 11.98 1.16
CA ALA A 57 -29.13 12.43 1.83
C ALA A 57 -29.38 12.95 3.25
N THR A 58 -28.64 12.40 4.21
CA THR A 58 -28.60 12.84 5.61
C THR A 58 -27.18 13.32 5.94
N PRO A 59 -26.96 14.64 6.15
CA PRO A 59 -25.67 15.16 6.55
C PRO A 59 -25.20 14.57 7.88
N LEU A 60 -23.94 14.17 7.95
CA LEU A 60 -23.26 13.78 9.19
C LEU A 60 -22.40 14.95 9.70
N SER A 61 -22.02 14.88 10.98
CA SER A 61 -21.13 15.89 11.56
C SER A 61 -19.75 15.81 10.92
N THR A 62 -19.26 16.95 10.45
CA THR A 62 -17.86 17.15 10.05
C THR A 62 -17.04 17.81 11.16
N ALA A 63 -17.59 17.97 12.37
CA ALA A 63 -16.87 18.58 13.47
C ALA A 63 -15.59 17.79 13.80
N GLY A 64 -14.45 18.48 13.79
CA GLY A 64 -13.13 17.86 14.01
C GLY A 64 -12.56 17.12 12.79
N THR A 65 -13.25 17.20 11.64
CA THR A 65 -12.77 16.66 10.37
C THR A 65 -12.49 17.82 9.41
N PRO A 66 -11.60 17.65 8.43
CA PRO A 66 -11.37 18.66 7.38
C PRO A 66 -12.43 18.62 6.27
N PHE A 67 -13.33 17.62 6.29
CA PHE A 67 -14.12 17.30 5.13
C PHE A 67 -15.20 18.35 4.95
N CYS A 68 -15.29 18.90 3.75
CA CYS A 68 -16.31 19.88 3.40
C CYS A 68 -17.72 19.28 3.49
N THR A 69 -17.85 18.00 3.11
CA THR A 69 -19.11 17.26 3.19
C THR A 69 -18.85 15.83 3.67
N LEU A 70 -19.75 15.35 4.52
CA LEU A 70 -19.82 13.96 4.96
C LEU A 70 -21.30 13.59 5.03
N VAL A 71 -21.78 12.75 4.13
CA VAL A 71 -23.22 12.54 3.95
C VAL A 71 -23.52 11.06 3.80
N ARG A 72 -24.45 10.58 4.63
CA ARG A 72 -25.05 9.26 4.48
C ARG A 72 -26.18 9.36 3.47
N VAL A 73 -26.20 8.50 2.47
CA VAL A 73 -27.26 8.45 1.46
C VAL A 73 -28.01 7.13 1.62
N GLU A 74 -29.29 7.22 1.93
CA GLU A 74 -30.23 6.11 2.05
C GLU A 74 -31.25 6.20 0.92
N GLU A 75 -32.13 5.20 0.78
CA GLU A 75 -33.21 5.20 -0.23
C GLU A 75 -32.67 5.58 -1.62
N LEU A 76 -31.61 4.87 -2.04
CA LEU A 76 -30.87 5.16 -3.28
C LEU A 76 -31.80 5.13 -4.49
N ASN A 77 -31.60 6.07 -5.42
CA ASN A 77 -32.40 6.08 -6.64
C ASN A 77 -32.03 4.91 -7.57
N GLU A 78 -32.95 4.56 -8.48
CA GLU A 78 -32.81 3.39 -9.36
C GLU A 78 -31.55 3.43 -10.22
N GLU A 79 -31.14 4.63 -10.68
CA GLU A 79 -29.94 4.81 -11.49
C GLU A 79 -28.66 4.52 -10.68
N THR A 80 -28.59 5.06 -9.46
CA THR A 80 -27.48 4.85 -8.52
C THR A 80 -27.35 3.38 -8.17
N LEU A 81 -28.46 2.72 -7.80
CA LEU A 81 -28.47 1.27 -7.51
C LEU A 81 -28.00 0.46 -8.72
N ARG A 82 -28.49 0.77 -9.92
CA ARG A 82 -28.10 0.06 -11.14
C ARG A 82 -26.60 0.16 -11.41
N VAL A 83 -25.99 1.34 -11.25
CA VAL A 83 -24.54 1.53 -11.43
C VAL A 83 -23.77 0.80 -10.34
N LEU A 84 -24.14 1.01 -9.07
CA LEU A 84 -23.42 0.45 -7.94
C LEU A 84 -23.49 -1.08 -7.89
N ASN A 85 -24.60 -1.69 -8.29
CA ASN A 85 -24.72 -3.15 -8.37
C ASN A 85 -23.94 -3.79 -9.53
N GLN A 86 -23.38 -3.00 -10.46
CA GLN A 86 -22.51 -3.49 -11.53
C GLN A 86 -21.03 -3.42 -11.16
N ILE A 87 -20.70 -2.70 -10.10
CA ILE A 87 -19.33 -2.56 -9.61
C ILE A 87 -19.00 -3.78 -8.75
N GLY A 88 -17.79 -4.31 -8.84
CA GLY A 88 -17.31 -5.36 -7.93
C GLY A 88 -17.01 -4.78 -6.55
N THR A 89 -15.81 -5.06 -6.04
CA THR A 89 -15.34 -4.60 -4.73
C THR A 89 -14.92 -3.12 -4.74
N PHE A 90 -14.31 -2.64 -5.82
CA PHE A 90 -13.95 -1.23 -5.96
C PHE A 90 -13.88 -0.84 -7.43
N ALA A 91 -14.03 0.45 -7.71
CA ALA A 91 -13.79 1.00 -9.03
C ALA A 91 -13.53 2.51 -8.95
N PHE A 92 -12.79 3.00 -9.95
CA PHE A 92 -12.38 4.40 -10.06
C PHE A 92 -13.10 5.09 -11.21
N GLN A 93 -13.15 6.43 -11.14
CA GLN A 93 -13.66 7.31 -12.20
C GLN A 93 -15.11 7.03 -12.60
N ILE A 94 -15.93 6.57 -11.66
CA ILE A 94 -17.31 6.21 -11.93
C ILE A 94 -18.18 7.46 -11.96
N ALA A 95 -19.11 7.49 -12.92
CA ALA A 95 -20.23 8.41 -12.90
C ALA A 95 -21.42 7.75 -12.19
N VAL A 96 -21.83 8.31 -11.05
CA VAL A 96 -23.01 7.87 -10.32
C VAL A 96 -24.07 8.97 -10.46
N GLY A 97 -24.94 8.78 -11.45
CA GLY A 97 -25.94 9.77 -11.85
C GLY A 97 -25.37 10.93 -12.69
N PRO A 98 -26.21 11.90 -13.08
CA PRO A 98 -25.88 12.90 -14.10
C PRO A 98 -24.93 14.02 -13.62
N ARG A 99 -24.60 14.08 -12.33
CA ARG A 99 -23.85 15.21 -11.73
C ARG A 99 -22.66 14.80 -10.86
N VAL A 100 -22.44 13.50 -10.67
CA VAL A 100 -21.35 12.99 -9.85
C VAL A 100 -20.49 12.08 -10.71
N SER A 101 -19.28 12.52 -11.03
CA SER A 101 -18.33 11.79 -11.88
C SER A 101 -16.92 11.88 -11.32
N GLY A 102 -16.05 10.96 -11.71
CA GLY A 102 -14.68 10.94 -11.20
C GLY A 102 -14.57 10.36 -9.79
N LEU A 103 -15.61 9.66 -9.32
CA LEU A 103 -15.64 9.09 -7.98
C LEU A 103 -14.75 7.87 -7.87
N PHE A 104 -14.08 7.76 -6.73
CA PHE A 104 -13.68 6.46 -6.20
C PHE A 104 -14.89 5.84 -5.48
N VAL A 105 -15.27 4.64 -5.91
CA VAL A 105 -16.34 3.85 -5.29
C VAL A 105 -15.74 2.59 -4.72
N MET A 106 -15.80 2.43 -3.40
CA MET A 106 -15.55 1.14 -2.76
C MET A 106 -16.87 0.52 -2.37
N SER A 107 -17.08 -0.73 -2.76
CA SER A 107 -18.19 -1.55 -2.33
C SER A 107 -17.75 -2.57 -1.29
N VAL A 108 -18.26 -2.43 -0.08
CA VAL A 108 -17.90 -3.25 1.06
C VAL A 108 -18.99 -4.28 1.32
N ASP A 109 -18.63 -5.57 1.35
CA ASP A 109 -19.47 -6.62 1.94
C ASP A 109 -19.24 -6.64 3.46
N LEU A 110 -20.30 -6.58 4.26
CA LEU A 110 -20.20 -6.64 5.72
C LEU A 110 -19.64 -7.95 6.27
N ASN A 111 -19.65 -9.03 5.47
CA ASN A 111 -19.00 -10.27 5.87
C ASN A 111 -17.48 -10.23 5.69
N ASP A 112 -16.96 -9.18 5.03
CA ASP A 112 -15.53 -8.91 4.99
C ASP A 112 -15.14 -8.01 6.18
N ASP A 113 -14.74 -8.67 7.27
CA ASP A 113 -14.31 -8.04 8.52
C ASP A 113 -13.19 -7.00 8.28
N HIS A 114 -12.45 -7.08 7.17
CA HIS A 114 -11.39 -6.12 6.84
C HIS A 114 -11.92 -4.73 6.43
N TYR A 115 -13.16 -4.63 5.94
CA TYR A 115 -13.68 -3.39 5.36
C TYR A 115 -14.92 -2.86 6.08
N SER A 116 -15.41 -3.56 7.11
CA SER A 116 -16.54 -3.08 7.88
C SER A 116 -16.26 -1.69 8.49
N PRO A 117 -17.08 -0.66 8.19
CA PRO A 117 -16.94 0.67 8.79
C PRO A 117 -17.22 0.69 10.30
N LEU A 118 -17.64 -0.45 10.85
CA LEU A 118 -17.98 -0.68 12.25
C LEU A 118 -17.06 -1.69 12.93
N ALA A 119 -16.06 -2.26 12.23
CA ALA A 119 -15.05 -3.09 12.88
C ALA A 119 -14.15 -2.19 13.73
N ASP A 120 -13.90 -2.60 14.98
CA ASP A 120 -13.06 -1.90 15.98
C ASP A 120 -11.57 -1.81 15.56
N GLU A 121 -11.20 -2.36 14.41
CA GLU A 121 -9.87 -2.19 13.86
C GLU A 121 -9.76 -0.84 13.16
N VAL A 122 -9.11 0.11 13.85
CA VAL A 122 -8.63 1.41 13.34
C VAL A 122 -8.00 1.32 11.93
N TYR A 123 -7.49 0.14 11.59
CA TYR A 123 -6.83 -0.22 10.34
C TYR A 123 -7.72 -0.62 9.16
N GLY A 124 -9.00 -0.92 9.36
CA GLY A 124 -9.80 -1.55 8.32
C GLY A 124 -10.14 -0.58 7.19
N TRP A 125 -11.30 0.06 7.31
CA TRP A 125 -11.83 0.86 6.21
C TRP A 125 -11.22 2.28 6.11
N SER A 126 -10.93 2.95 7.23
CA SER A 126 -10.55 4.37 7.20
C SER A 126 -9.14 4.60 6.63
N GLY A 127 -8.21 3.70 6.93
CA GLY A 127 -6.89 3.66 6.31
C GLY A 127 -6.97 3.32 4.83
N PHE A 128 -7.78 2.32 4.48
CA PHE A 128 -8.00 1.97 3.08
C PHE A 128 -8.59 3.16 2.29
N VAL A 129 -9.53 3.92 2.85
CA VAL A 129 -10.02 5.15 2.20
C VAL A 129 -8.90 6.15 1.97
N MET A 130 -7.96 6.33 2.91
CA MET A 130 -6.79 7.20 2.69
C MET A 130 -5.86 6.66 1.61
N HIS A 131 -5.65 5.33 1.56
CA HIS A 131 -4.86 4.65 0.51
C HIS A 131 -5.42 4.97 -0.88
N GLU A 132 -6.73 4.79 -1.04
CA GLU A 132 -7.43 4.98 -2.32
C GLU A 132 -7.56 6.46 -2.71
N LEU A 133 -7.79 7.34 -1.73
CA LEU A 133 -7.74 8.79 -1.95
C LEU A 133 -6.36 9.24 -2.44
N PHE A 134 -5.31 8.59 -1.96
CA PHE A 134 -3.97 8.91 -2.41
C PHE A 134 -3.73 8.46 -3.85
N HIS A 135 -4.29 7.34 -4.31
CA HIS A 135 -4.25 6.97 -5.73
C HIS A 135 -4.88 8.04 -6.62
N HIS A 136 -6.00 8.64 -6.19
CA HIS A 136 -6.60 9.75 -6.94
C HIS A 136 -5.67 10.97 -7.02
N TYR A 137 -4.94 11.28 -5.95
CA TYR A 137 -3.90 12.31 -5.98
C TYR A 137 -2.76 11.94 -6.96
N GLN A 138 -2.27 10.70 -6.91
CA GLN A 138 -1.21 10.22 -7.80
C GLN A 138 -1.62 10.36 -9.28
N ASP A 139 -2.87 10.03 -9.62
CA ASP A 139 -3.39 10.16 -10.98
C ASP A 139 -3.35 11.58 -11.54
N GLY A 140 -3.57 12.59 -10.67
CA GLY A 140 -3.55 13.99 -11.06
C GLY A 140 -2.16 14.64 -10.99
N ALA A 141 -1.33 14.22 -10.04
CA ALA A 141 -0.08 14.92 -9.70
C ALA A 141 1.19 14.24 -10.22
N TRP A 142 1.20 12.91 -10.39
CA TRP A 142 2.44 12.18 -10.68
C TRP A 142 2.65 12.02 -12.18
N ALA A 143 3.84 12.38 -12.65
CA ALA A 143 4.23 12.09 -14.02
C ALA A 143 4.31 10.57 -14.21
N GLN A 144 3.58 10.02 -15.20
CA GLN A 144 3.55 8.59 -15.50
C GLN A 144 2.93 7.75 -14.36
N SER A 145 1.79 8.19 -13.82
CA SER A 145 0.96 7.38 -12.92
C SER A 145 0.29 6.20 -13.64
N ALA A 146 0.27 6.20 -14.99
CA ALA A 146 -0.36 5.16 -15.80
C ALA A 146 -0.02 3.78 -15.21
N ALA A 147 -1.03 3.14 -14.64
CA ALA A 147 -0.88 1.91 -13.88
C ALA A 147 -0.13 0.91 -14.76
N LEU A 148 1.06 0.48 -14.32
CA LEU A 148 1.52 -0.81 -14.78
C LEU A 148 0.60 -1.81 -14.09
N ASP A 149 -0.31 -2.39 -14.88
CA ASP A 149 -1.15 -3.48 -14.43
C ASP A 149 -0.32 -4.49 -13.65
N GLN A 150 -0.89 -5.01 -12.56
CA GLN A 150 -0.26 -6.04 -11.75
C GLN A 150 0.13 -7.20 -12.65
N ASN A 151 1.41 -7.52 -12.71
CA ASN A 151 1.95 -8.39 -13.73
C ASN A 151 2.22 -9.80 -13.19
N PHE A 152 1.16 -10.45 -12.71
CA PHE A 152 1.23 -11.81 -12.15
C PHE A 152 1.81 -12.83 -13.13
N GLU A 153 1.54 -12.66 -14.43
CA GLU A 153 1.92 -13.62 -15.44
C GLU A 153 3.40 -13.56 -15.82
N SER A 154 3.94 -12.36 -16.05
CA SER A 154 5.31 -12.19 -16.54
C SER A 154 6.31 -11.70 -15.50
N TYR A 155 5.92 -11.69 -14.21
CA TYR A 155 6.88 -11.52 -13.12
C TYR A 155 7.96 -12.61 -13.16
N ALA A 156 9.20 -12.23 -12.83
CA ALA A 156 10.35 -13.11 -12.92
C ALA A 156 10.42 -14.08 -11.72
N TYR A 157 9.65 -15.16 -11.72
CA TYR A 157 9.66 -16.17 -10.64
C TYR A 157 10.88 -17.12 -10.67
N GLY A 158 11.95 -16.79 -11.39
CA GLY A 158 13.17 -17.58 -11.39
C GLY A 158 13.85 -17.61 -10.02
N ALA A 159 14.51 -18.71 -9.68
CA ALA A 159 15.15 -18.89 -8.38
C ALA A 159 16.13 -17.75 -8.03
N ASP A 160 16.91 -17.26 -8.98
CA ASP A 160 17.85 -16.15 -8.75
C ASP A 160 17.15 -14.87 -8.28
N ASN A 161 15.98 -14.54 -8.85
CA ASN A 161 15.20 -13.38 -8.42
C ASN A 161 14.60 -13.60 -7.03
N LEU A 162 14.00 -14.77 -6.80
CA LEU A 162 13.34 -15.08 -5.53
C LEU A 162 14.32 -15.19 -4.37
N GLU A 163 15.55 -15.67 -4.61
CA GLU A 163 16.63 -15.67 -3.62
C GLU A 163 16.98 -14.24 -3.20
N LEU A 164 17.25 -13.37 -4.18
CA LEU A 164 17.62 -11.98 -3.91
C LEU A 164 16.47 -11.21 -3.25
N ALA A 165 15.22 -11.44 -3.67
CA ALA A 165 14.04 -10.87 -3.03
C ALA A 165 13.88 -11.33 -1.58
N ALA A 166 14.08 -12.61 -1.28
CA ALA A 166 14.05 -13.10 0.09
C ALA A 166 15.21 -12.52 0.93
N LEU A 167 16.38 -12.33 0.34
CA LEU A 167 17.52 -11.70 1.00
C LEU A 167 17.27 -10.22 1.31
N GLU A 168 16.61 -9.48 0.41
CA GLU A 168 16.13 -8.13 0.65
C GLU A 168 15.17 -8.08 1.85
N ASP A 169 14.20 -9.00 1.90
CA ASP A 169 13.22 -9.05 2.97
C ASP A 169 13.92 -9.31 4.32
N ARG A 170 14.91 -10.21 4.36
CA ARG A 170 15.72 -10.44 5.58
C ARG A 170 16.53 -9.21 6.00
N ALA A 171 17.12 -8.49 5.05
CA ALA A 171 17.85 -7.26 5.34
C ALA A 171 16.92 -6.16 5.88
N LEU A 172 15.72 -6.00 5.31
CA LEU A 172 14.70 -5.10 5.84
C LEU A 172 14.22 -5.51 7.24
N ARG A 173 14.06 -6.83 7.51
CA ARG A 173 13.79 -7.35 8.87
C ARG A 173 14.84 -6.90 9.87
N ALA A 174 16.11 -7.05 9.49
CA ALA A 174 17.22 -6.67 10.34
C ALA A 174 17.23 -5.16 10.60
N ALA A 175 16.92 -4.33 9.59
CA ALA A 175 16.79 -2.88 9.77
C ALA A 175 15.66 -2.50 10.74
N ALA A 176 14.51 -3.19 10.66
CA ALA A 176 13.38 -2.99 11.57
C ALA A 176 13.74 -3.26 13.03
N SER A 177 14.44 -4.37 13.23
CA SER A 177 14.71 -4.97 14.54
C SER A 177 16.04 -4.49 15.12
N ALA A 178 16.75 -3.63 14.39
CA ALA A 178 18.07 -3.15 14.77
C ALA A 178 18.00 -2.40 16.10
N PRO A 179 18.86 -2.75 17.07
CA PRO A 179 18.84 -2.15 18.41
C PRO A 179 19.32 -0.69 18.41
N ASP A 180 20.06 -0.28 17.39
CA ASP A 180 20.62 1.05 17.26
C ASP A 180 20.66 1.53 15.80
N ALA A 181 20.96 2.82 15.62
CA ALA A 181 21.00 3.46 14.31
C ALA A 181 22.11 2.92 13.40
N LYS A 182 23.23 2.44 13.97
CA LYS A 182 24.35 1.92 13.18
C LYS A 182 23.99 0.56 12.57
N SER A 183 23.49 -0.37 13.39
CA SER A 183 23.01 -1.67 12.89
C SER A 183 21.86 -1.51 11.90
N ARG A 184 20.97 -0.52 12.12
CA ARG A 184 19.91 -0.21 11.14
C ARG A 184 20.51 0.24 9.82
N LEU A 185 21.42 1.21 9.85
CA LEU A 185 22.08 1.74 8.66
C LEU A 185 22.81 0.64 7.89
N GLU A 186 23.52 -0.24 8.59
CA GLU A 186 24.19 -1.40 7.98
C GLU A 186 23.20 -2.34 7.27
N ALA A 187 22.10 -2.69 7.94
CA ALA A 187 21.09 -3.54 7.34
C ALA A 187 20.40 -2.91 6.12
N VAL A 188 20.14 -1.60 6.17
CA VAL A 188 19.60 -0.84 5.03
C VAL A 188 20.61 -0.79 3.87
N ARG A 189 21.92 -0.65 4.15
CA ARG A 189 22.95 -0.73 3.11
C ARG A 189 22.97 -2.10 2.43
N HIS A 190 22.83 -3.18 3.20
CA HIS A 190 22.68 -4.52 2.64
C HIS A 190 21.43 -4.63 1.76
N PHE A 191 20.26 -4.21 2.25
CA PHE A 191 19.03 -4.20 1.45
C PHE A 191 19.22 -3.46 0.12
N SER A 192 19.71 -2.21 0.16
CA SER A 192 19.88 -1.40 -1.03
C SER A 192 20.89 -2.00 -2.01
N ALA A 193 21.97 -2.62 -1.53
CA ALA A 193 22.92 -3.32 -2.40
C ALA A 193 22.30 -4.56 -3.07
N VAL A 194 21.54 -5.38 -2.32
CA VAL A 194 20.82 -6.54 -2.88
C VAL A 194 19.81 -6.08 -3.93
N ARG A 195 19.05 -5.00 -3.66
CA ARG A 195 18.11 -4.44 -4.63
C ARG A 195 18.79 -3.94 -5.90
N LEU A 196 19.94 -3.27 -5.78
CA LEU A 196 20.72 -2.82 -6.94
C LEU A 196 21.27 -4.00 -7.76
N MET A 197 21.78 -5.05 -7.10
CA MET A 197 22.19 -6.29 -7.77
C MET A 197 21.00 -6.91 -8.52
N ARG A 198 19.85 -7.03 -7.86
CA ARG A 198 18.63 -7.59 -8.45
C ARG A 198 18.17 -6.77 -9.66
N ALA A 199 18.27 -5.43 -9.60
CA ALA A 199 17.99 -4.52 -10.70
C ALA A 199 18.84 -4.77 -11.95
N GLN A 200 20.09 -5.17 -11.76
CA GLN A 200 21.04 -5.40 -12.84
C GLN A 200 20.83 -6.75 -13.49
N LEU A 201 20.57 -7.78 -12.68
CA LEU A 201 20.41 -9.14 -13.15
C LEU A 201 19.02 -9.41 -13.71
N ILE A 202 17.99 -8.76 -13.17
CA ILE A 202 16.58 -9.03 -13.48
C ILE A 202 15.89 -7.72 -13.88
N PRO A 203 15.88 -7.35 -15.18
CA PRO A 203 15.25 -6.10 -15.64
C PRO A 203 13.76 -5.99 -15.31
N ALA A 204 13.06 -7.11 -15.09
CA ALA A 204 11.65 -7.14 -14.74
C ALA A 204 11.32 -6.48 -13.39
N ILE A 205 12.30 -6.24 -12.51
CA ILE A 205 12.05 -5.60 -11.21
C ILE A 205 11.68 -4.11 -11.31
N LEU A 206 11.72 -3.52 -12.52
CA LEU A 206 11.12 -2.20 -12.76
C LEU A 206 9.64 -2.20 -12.37
N HIS A 207 8.98 -3.36 -12.41
CA HIS A 207 7.64 -3.54 -11.88
C HIS A 207 7.60 -3.33 -10.36
N ASP A 208 8.49 -3.97 -9.58
CA ASP A 208 8.61 -3.73 -8.13
C ASP A 208 8.87 -2.26 -7.83
N GLU A 209 9.79 -1.63 -8.57
CA GLU A 209 10.11 -0.21 -8.37
C GLU A 209 8.89 0.69 -8.59
N HIS A 210 8.05 0.37 -9.60
CA HIS A 210 6.81 1.10 -9.85
C HIS A 210 5.74 0.79 -8.80
N GLN A 211 5.52 -0.48 -8.46
CA GLN A 211 4.52 -0.90 -7.48
C GLN A 211 4.86 -0.35 -6.08
N GLU A 212 6.11 -0.39 -5.65
CA GLU A 212 6.56 0.24 -4.40
C GLU A 212 6.36 1.77 -4.43
N ARG A 213 6.51 2.40 -5.60
CA ARG A 213 6.23 3.83 -5.77
C ARG A 213 4.75 4.12 -5.59
N VAL A 214 3.87 3.37 -6.26
CA VAL A 214 2.43 3.62 -6.29
C VAL A 214 1.77 3.10 -5.02
N GLU A 215 1.73 1.78 -4.87
CA GLU A 215 1.08 1.06 -3.77
C GLU A 215 1.83 1.19 -2.45
N GLY A 216 3.16 1.17 -2.48
CA GLY A 216 3.97 1.30 -1.27
C GLY A 216 3.86 2.69 -0.63
N THR A 217 3.73 3.75 -1.42
CA THR A 217 3.50 5.12 -0.90
C THR A 217 2.08 5.29 -0.37
N ALA A 218 1.09 4.72 -1.05
CA ALA A 218 -0.29 4.69 -0.56
C ALA A 218 -0.39 3.91 0.77
N ARG A 219 0.26 2.74 0.84
CA ARG A 219 0.36 1.95 2.08
C ARG A 219 1.06 2.70 3.19
N TYR A 220 2.12 3.45 2.88
CA TYR A 220 2.81 4.28 3.88
C TYR A 220 1.85 5.31 4.52
N LEU A 221 0.99 5.94 3.72
CA LEU A 221 -0.03 6.87 4.19
C LEU A 221 -1.11 6.17 5.01
N GLU A 222 -1.63 5.04 4.52
CA GLU A 222 -2.56 4.19 5.27
C GLU A 222 -2.04 3.92 6.68
N ARG A 223 -0.75 3.57 6.80
CA ARG A 223 -0.10 3.24 8.08
C ARG A 223 0.24 4.46 8.93
N GLN A 224 0.12 5.70 8.44
CA GLN A 224 0.32 6.86 9.31
C GLN A 224 -0.75 6.96 10.40
N LEU A 225 -1.94 6.42 10.15
CA LEU A 225 -2.98 6.25 11.16
C LEU A 225 -2.47 5.65 12.46
N ASP A 226 -1.58 4.67 12.33
CA ASP A 226 -1.01 3.93 13.44
C ASP A 226 -0.18 4.83 14.35
N LEU A 227 0.46 5.86 13.77
CA LEU A 227 1.36 6.79 14.44
C LEU A 227 0.63 7.75 15.36
N GLY A 228 -0.65 8.04 15.08
CA GLY A 228 -1.50 8.80 16.00
C GLY A 228 -1.63 8.12 17.37
N PHE A 229 -1.29 6.83 17.48
CA PHE A 229 -1.45 6.01 18.68
C PHE A 229 -0.12 5.63 19.38
N ALA A 230 1.06 5.85 18.78
CA ALA A 230 2.34 5.44 19.36
C ALA A 230 3.35 6.59 19.47
N GLU A 231 3.74 6.95 20.70
CA GLU A 231 4.57 8.12 21.04
C GLU A 231 6.00 8.10 20.47
N ASP A 232 6.51 6.94 20.04
CA ASP A 232 7.78 6.84 19.34
C ASP A 232 7.64 5.89 18.13
N GLY A 233 7.85 6.44 16.94
CA GLY A 233 7.65 5.72 15.68
C GLY A 233 8.47 4.43 15.47
N SER A 234 9.26 3.98 16.44
CA SER A 234 10.09 2.78 16.39
C SER A 234 9.28 1.47 16.46
N HIS A 235 8.23 1.43 17.28
CA HIS A 235 7.34 0.26 17.41
C HIS A 235 6.57 -0.06 16.14
N LEU A 236 6.25 0.97 15.35
CA LEU A 236 5.49 0.82 14.11
C LEU A 236 6.35 0.40 12.93
N LEU A 237 7.57 0.93 12.80
CA LEU A 237 8.55 0.37 11.85
C LEU A 237 8.71 -1.14 12.10
N ARG A 238 8.81 -1.53 13.38
CA ARG A 238 8.90 -2.93 13.77
C ARG A 238 7.65 -3.71 13.43
N ARG A 239 6.43 -3.20 13.67
CA ARG A 239 5.16 -3.86 13.33
C ARG A 239 4.93 -3.98 11.81
N GLU A 240 5.17 -2.91 11.06
CA GLU A 240 5.09 -2.87 9.59
C GLU A 240 6.03 -3.90 8.98
N LEU A 241 7.30 -3.87 9.38
CA LEU A 241 8.26 -4.86 8.92
C LEU A 241 7.94 -6.26 9.47
N GLU A 242 7.54 -6.43 10.74
CA GLU A 242 7.08 -7.72 11.24
C GLU A 242 5.88 -8.27 10.44
N ARG A 243 5.02 -7.43 9.85
CA ARG A 243 3.96 -7.84 8.91
C ARG A 243 4.49 -8.18 7.52
N VAL A 244 5.41 -7.39 6.96
CA VAL A 244 6.21 -7.76 5.74
C VAL A 244 6.76 -9.19 5.87
N LEU A 245 7.03 -9.63 7.11
CA LEU A 245 7.85 -10.80 7.39
C LEU A 245 7.19 -11.93 8.19
N ALA A 246 6.02 -11.70 8.79
CA ALA A 246 5.15 -12.75 9.32
C ALA A 246 4.61 -13.58 8.16
N ASP A 247 4.39 -12.88 7.07
CA ASP A 247 3.77 -13.38 5.87
C ASP A 247 4.87 -14.13 5.04
N ALA A 248 6.14 -13.67 5.04
CA ALA A 248 7.33 -14.32 4.40
C ALA A 248 7.55 -15.80 4.73
N ARG A 249 7.22 -16.22 5.96
CA ARG A 249 7.40 -17.59 6.45
C ARG A 249 6.16 -18.48 6.23
N LEU A 250 5.03 -17.91 5.81
CA LEU A 250 3.74 -18.57 5.62
C LEU A 250 3.36 -18.79 4.14
N TYR A 251 4.11 -18.21 3.18
CA TYR A 251 3.79 -18.11 1.74
C TYR A 251 3.85 -19.39 0.89
N GLY A 252 3.28 -20.48 1.40
CA GLY A 252 2.85 -21.61 0.59
C GLY A 252 1.44 -22.10 0.91
N ALA A 253 0.78 -21.58 1.95
CA ALA A 253 -0.50 -22.14 2.41
C ALA A 253 -1.73 -21.40 1.88
N ASP A 254 -1.81 -20.06 1.98
CA ASP A 254 -3.12 -19.38 1.86
C ASP A 254 -3.27 -18.40 0.68
N ARG A 255 -2.20 -17.75 0.19
CA ARG A 255 -2.28 -16.74 -0.92
C ARG A 255 -1.49 -17.09 -2.18
N GLY A 256 -0.62 -18.11 -2.14
CA GLY A 256 0.24 -18.50 -3.27
C GLY A 256 1.48 -17.62 -3.45
N VAL A 257 2.52 -18.19 -4.07
CA VAL A 257 3.81 -17.54 -4.34
C VAL A 257 3.65 -16.38 -5.32
N ARG A 258 2.79 -16.53 -6.33
CA ARG A 258 2.55 -15.49 -7.35
C ARG A 258 1.93 -14.23 -6.75
N ALA A 259 0.90 -14.38 -5.91
CA ALA A 259 0.23 -13.26 -5.27
C ALA A 259 1.15 -12.47 -4.32
N TYR A 260 2.09 -13.15 -3.67
CA TYR A 260 3.04 -12.46 -2.81
C TYR A 260 4.03 -11.63 -3.63
N TYR A 261 4.78 -12.29 -4.51
CA TYR A 261 5.93 -11.66 -5.16
C TYR A 261 5.55 -10.65 -6.25
N ALA A 262 4.41 -10.82 -6.93
CA ALA A 262 3.97 -9.88 -7.98
C ALA A 262 2.98 -8.83 -7.49
N PHE A 263 2.59 -8.85 -6.20
CA PHE A 263 1.59 -7.92 -5.68
C PHE A 263 1.83 -7.55 -4.22
N SER A 264 1.58 -8.47 -3.29
CA SER A 264 1.47 -8.13 -1.85
C SER A 264 2.77 -7.57 -1.26
N ARG A 265 3.93 -8.07 -1.71
CA ARG A 265 5.24 -7.64 -1.21
C ARG A 265 5.47 -6.13 -1.36
N HIS A 266 5.04 -5.54 -2.48
CA HIS A 266 5.41 -4.18 -2.85
C HIS A 266 4.77 -3.10 -1.96
N TYR A 267 3.56 -3.36 -1.46
CA TYR A 267 2.89 -2.47 -0.49
C TYR A 267 3.76 -2.30 0.75
N GLU A 268 4.17 -3.43 1.31
CA GLU A 268 4.79 -3.49 2.62
C GLU A 268 6.29 -3.12 2.52
N THR A 269 7.01 -3.53 1.47
CA THR A 269 8.39 -3.08 1.24
C THR A 269 8.47 -1.60 0.91
N GLY A 270 7.59 -1.08 0.04
CA GLY A 270 7.59 0.34 -0.31
C GLY A 270 7.31 1.24 0.89
N ALA A 271 6.31 0.88 1.71
CA ALA A 271 6.00 1.62 2.93
C ALA A 271 7.17 1.64 3.93
N ALA A 272 7.79 0.48 4.16
CA ALA A 272 8.95 0.37 5.05
C ALA A 272 10.14 1.20 4.56
N ILE A 273 10.39 1.27 3.26
CA ILE A 273 11.50 2.08 2.70
C ILE A 273 11.24 3.57 2.93
N ILE A 274 10.01 4.06 2.71
CA ILE A 274 9.64 5.46 2.98
C ILE A 274 9.80 5.78 4.46
N ARG A 275 9.43 4.84 5.33
CA ARG A 275 9.65 4.98 6.77
C ARG A 275 11.14 5.13 7.11
N LEU A 276 12.00 4.31 6.52
CA LEU A 276 13.46 4.40 6.69
C LEU A 276 14.02 5.74 6.19
N LEU A 277 13.54 6.22 5.04
CA LEU A 277 13.91 7.53 4.50
C LEU A 277 13.59 8.67 5.49
N ARG A 278 12.42 8.62 6.14
CA ARG A 278 12.08 9.58 7.20
C ARG A 278 12.95 9.44 8.44
N LEU A 279 13.21 8.22 8.88
CA LEU A 279 14.06 7.97 10.05
C LEU A 279 15.50 8.46 9.83
N PHE A 280 15.99 8.43 8.59
CA PHE A 280 17.30 8.98 8.23
C PHE A 280 17.26 10.48 7.88
N GLY A 281 16.09 11.13 8.00
CA GLY A 281 15.96 12.57 7.80
C GLY A 281 16.10 13.01 6.33
N VAL A 282 15.76 12.14 5.36
CA VAL A 282 15.84 12.46 3.92
C VAL A 282 14.72 13.43 3.52
N SER A 283 14.89 14.73 3.78
CA SER A 283 13.81 15.72 3.67
C SER A 283 13.11 15.85 2.31
N ASN A 284 13.74 15.46 1.20
CA ASN A 284 13.20 15.61 -0.16
C ASN A 284 12.74 14.29 -0.80
N PHE A 285 12.52 13.22 -0.03
CA PHE A 285 12.14 11.93 -0.61
C PHE A 285 10.81 12.01 -1.39
N ALA A 286 9.81 12.75 -0.84
CA ALA A 286 8.48 12.87 -1.42
C ALA A 286 8.52 13.42 -2.86
N SER A 287 9.17 14.57 -3.05
CA SER A 287 9.32 15.19 -4.37
C SER A 287 10.07 14.32 -5.36
N GLN A 288 11.01 13.48 -4.88
CA GLN A 288 11.73 12.56 -5.75
C GLN A 288 10.86 11.38 -6.20
N ILE A 289 10.01 10.87 -5.31
CA ILE A 289 9.05 9.80 -5.60
C ILE A 289 7.98 10.30 -6.58
N GLU A 290 7.42 11.49 -6.33
CA GLU A 290 6.49 12.19 -7.23
C GLU A 290 7.08 12.40 -8.64
N ALA A 291 8.38 12.73 -8.71
CA ALA A 291 9.12 12.87 -9.96
C ALA A 291 9.45 11.53 -10.66
N GLY A 292 9.01 10.41 -10.07
CA GLY A 292 9.01 9.10 -10.69
C GLY A 292 10.03 8.11 -10.15
N LYS A 293 10.89 8.48 -9.19
CA LYS A 293 11.82 7.54 -8.56
C LYS A 293 11.07 6.58 -7.64
N SER A 294 11.51 5.32 -7.56
CA SER A 294 11.01 4.42 -6.52
C SER A 294 11.60 4.80 -5.15
N PRO A 295 10.91 4.46 -4.04
CA PRO A 295 11.47 4.61 -2.70
C PRO A 295 12.85 3.96 -2.57
N ALA A 296 13.03 2.77 -3.16
CA ALA A 296 14.29 2.03 -3.13
C ALA A 296 15.44 2.79 -3.81
N ARG A 297 15.18 3.46 -4.94
CA ARG A 297 16.16 4.30 -5.66
C ARG A 297 16.58 5.50 -4.82
N VAL A 298 15.61 6.22 -4.24
CA VAL A 298 15.89 7.37 -3.37
C VAL A 298 16.75 6.97 -2.19
N LEU A 299 16.46 5.81 -1.58
CA LEU A 299 17.24 5.28 -0.46
C LEU A 299 18.67 4.89 -0.88
N ALA A 300 18.83 4.18 -1.99
CA ALA A 300 20.15 3.78 -2.48
C ALA A 300 21.04 4.99 -2.83
N GLU A 301 20.46 6.02 -3.46
CA GLU A 301 21.14 7.27 -3.76
C GLU A 301 21.56 8.02 -2.49
N TYR A 302 20.66 8.12 -1.50
CA TYR A 302 20.96 8.74 -0.21
C TYR A 302 22.15 8.06 0.51
N LEU A 303 22.22 6.72 0.43
CA LEU A 303 23.30 5.94 1.03
C LEU A 303 24.62 5.99 0.25
N GLY A 304 24.61 6.54 -0.96
CA GLY A 304 25.77 6.62 -1.85
C GLY A 304 26.33 5.26 -2.22
N ILE A 305 25.49 4.22 -2.35
CA ILE A 305 25.95 2.87 -2.72
C ILE A 305 26.37 2.88 -4.18
N THR A 306 27.64 2.57 -4.43
CA THR A 306 28.20 2.49 -5.78
C THR A 306 28.15 1.07 -6.31
N GLN A 307 28.34 0.90 -7.62
CA GLN A 307 28.45 -0.44 -8.22
C GLN A 307 29.56 -1.28 -7.61
N VAL A 308 30.67 -0.65 -7.23
CA VAL A 308 31.82 -1.31 -6.60
C VAL A 308 31.44 -1.85 -5.21
N ASP A 309 30.49 -1.22 -4.52
CA ASP A 309 30.02 -1.68 -3.22
C ASP A 309 29.06 -2.87 -3.32
N VAL A 310 28.34 -3.01 -4.44
CA VAL A 310 27.22 -3.95 -4.57
C VAL A 310 27.66 -5.39 -4.29
N GLU A 311 28.68 -5.88 -4.98
CA GLU A 311 29.14 -7.28 -4.80
C GLU A 311 29.60 -7.56 -3.37
N ARG A 312 30.36 -6.64 -2.78
CA ARG A 312 30.85 -6.77 -1.40
C ARG A 312 29.70 -6.79 -0.41
N LEU A 313 28.79 -5.82 -0.48
CA LEU A 313 27.65 -5.70 0.44
C LEU A 313 26.64 -6.85 0.27
N VAL A 314 26.47 -7.39 -0.95
CA VAL A 314 25.65 -8.59 -1.17
C VAL A 314 26.31 -9.83 -0.57
N GLY A 315 27.64 -9.96 -0.69
CA GLY A 315 28.39 -11.02 0.00
C GLY A 315 28.25 -10.95 1.52
N GLU A 316 28.37 -9.76 2.09
CA GLU A 316 28.13 -9.50 3.52
C GLU A 316 26.69 -9.83 3.92
N ALA A 317 25.71 -9.40 3.12
CA ALA A 317 24.29 -9.70 3.35
C ALA A 317 24.02 -11.21 3.39
N ARG A 318 24.56 -11.98 2.43
CA ARG A 318 24.44 -13.45 2.42
C ARG A 318 25.07 -14.07 3.67
N ALA A 319 26.28 -13.65 4.04
CA ALA A 319 26.96 -14.18 5.22
C ALA A 319 26.20 -13.91 6.53
N ILE A 320 25.53 -12.77 6.64
CA ILE A 320 24.81 -12.37 7.86
C ILE A 320 23.38 -12.93 7.89
N TYR A 321 22.66 -12.86 6.77
CA TYR A 321 21.23 -13.16 6.71
C TYR A 321 20.89 -14.53 6.14
N ASP A 322 21.84 -15.21 5.50
CA ASP A 322 21.71 -16.59 5.02
C ASP A 322 22.97 -17.42 5.34
N PRO A 323 23.39 -17.48 6.62
CA PRO A 323 24.66 -18.11 7.00
C PRO A 323 24.71 -19.61 6.67
N ASP A 324 23.55 -20.27 6.61
CA ASP A 324 23.42 -21.69 6.31
C ASP A 324 23.15 -21.97 4.81
N GLY A 325 23.05 -20.92 3.98
CA GLY A 325 22.79 -21.06 2.54
C GLY A 325 21.43 -21.70 2.22
N GLU A 326 20.39 -21.41 3.00
CA GLU A 326 19.06 -21.99 2.84
C GLU A 326 18.22 -21.26 1.77
N LEU A 327 18.50 -19.97 1.51
CA LEU A 327 17.73 -19.17 0.55
C LEU A 327 17.76 -19.74 -0.88
N PRO A 328 18.90 -20.19 -1.44
CA PRO A 328 18.92 -20.82 -2.76
C PRO A 328 17.96 -22.01 -2.87
N ALA A 329 17.96 -22.89 -1.85
CA ALA A 329 17.09 -24.07 -1.83
C ALA A 329 15.61 -23.68 -1.67
N LEU A 330 15.31 -22.66 -0.87
CA LEU A 330 13.96 -22.10 -0.76
C LEU A 330 13.48 -21.51 -2.09
N ALA A 331 14.33 -20.72 -2.75
CA ALA A 331 14.01 -20.05 -4.00
C ALA A 331 13.69 -21.04 -5.13
N VAL A 332 14.42 -22.15 -5.23
CA VAL A 332 14.10 -23.23 -6.19
C VAL A 332 12.72 -23.83 -5.91
N ARG A 333 12.35 -24.04 -4.64
CA ARG A 333 11.02 -24.55 -4.30
C ARG A 333 9.94 -23.55 -4.64
N LEU A 334 10.12 -22.28 -4.31
CA LEU A 334 9.15 -21.21 -4.60
C LEU A 334 8.95 -21.05 -6.12
N ALA A 335 10.04 -21.07 -6.90
CA ALA A 335 9.97 -21.02 -8.35
C ALA A 335 9.17 -22.21 -8.93
N ALA A 336 9.41 -23.42 -8.41
CA ALA A 336 8.67 -24.61 -8.82
C ALA A 336 7.18 -24.57 -8.41
N THR A 337 6.85 -23.94 -7.28
CA THR A 337 5.47 -23.72 -6.86
C THR A 337 4.78 -22.68 -7.75
N ALA A 338 5.41 -21.53 -7.98
CA ALA A 338 4.87 -20.48 -8.85
C ALA A 338 4.57 -20.99 -10.27
N GLY A 339 5.40 -21.89 -10.80
CA GLY A 339 5.18 -22.53 -12.11
C GLY A 339 4.00 -23.51 -12.17
N LYS A 340 3.39 -23.85 -11.02
CA LYS A 340 2.21 -24.72 -10.91
C LYS A 340 0.94 -23.98 -10.48
N GLU A 341 1.07 -22.72 -10.07
CA GLU A 341 -0.06 -21.90 -9.64
C GLU A 341 -0.80 -21.36 -10.87
N ASP A 342 -2.01 -21.88 -11.09
CA ASP A 342 -3.00 -21.22 -11.94
C ASP A 342 -3.43 -19.94 -11.22
N TRP A 343 -3.14 -18.79 -11.82
CA TRP A 343 -3.59 -17.52 -11.26
C TRP A 343 -5.10 -17.40 -11.50
N VAL A 344 -5.86 -17.56 -10.42
CA VAL A 344 -7.27 -17.18 -10.38
C VAL A 344 -7.24 -15.81 -9.71
N GLY A 345 -7.32 -14.73 -10.49
CA GLY A 345 -7.25 -13.37 -9.95
C GLY A 345 -8.27 -13.11 -8.83
N PRO A 346 -8.07 -12.05 -8.02
CA PRO A 346 -9.06 -11.62 -7.05
C PRO A 346 -10.42 -11.30 -7.69
#